data_AF-F8NL99-F1
#
_entry.id   AF-F8NL99-F1
#
_cell.length_a   1.000
_cell.length_b   1.000
_cell.length_c   1.000
_cell.angle_alpha   90.00
_cell.angle_beta   90.00
_cell.angle_gamma   90.00
#
_symmetry.space_group_name_H-M   'P 1'
#
loop_
_entity.id
_entity.type
_entity.pdbx_description
1 polymer ?
#
loop_
_entity_poly.entity_id
_entity_poly.type
_entity_poly.pdbx_seq_one_letter_code
_entity_poly.pdbx_strand_id
1 'polypeptide(L)'
;MDAIPNFLVDIRNSDETLMAFTSVFGKPDLLAEKNTCVNADSTFEALHLLWYNRHITKGLKAPSDVPPSMLDKVGCKHTNHSQMIPYIFKDVSNNQELFQSLKVVFEELFNWIHCIMQIHLPEECQMLKQVASILPANHCSPTAPFLSIVININVQTKAHQDSKDQEHCLVLPIGSFKGVALAMVEAGLVIELNHGDFAIFRLSDITHLNLHY
;
A
#
# COMPACT_ATOMS: atom_id res chain seq x y z
N MET A 1 -24.38 14.32 8.15
CA MET A 1 -23.03 14.39 7.56
C MET A 1 -22.29 15.40 8.41
N ASP A 2 -21.70 14.91 9.50
CA ASP A 2 -20.88 15.76 10.36
C ASP A 2 -19.57 16.02 9.63
N ALA A 3 -19.15 17.30 9.61
CA ALA A 3 -17.91 17.72 8.98
C ALA A 3 -16.76 16.92 9.59
N ILE A 4 -15.98 16.23 8.76
CA ILE A 4 -14.71 15.62 9.17
C ILE A 4 -13.84 16.78 9.67
N PRO A 5 -13.51 16.86 10.95
CA PRO A 5 -12.70 17.96 11.43
C PRO A 5 -11.29 17.81 10.86
N ASN A 6 -10.78 18.87 10.21
CA ASN A 6 -9.39 19.04 9.79
C ASN A 6 -8.48 19.15 11.03
N PHE A 7 -8.34 18.06 11.79
CA PHE A 7 -7.29 17.96 12.79
C PHE A 7 -6.02 17.50 12.09
N LEU A 8 -4.96 18.29 12.25
CA LEU A 8 -3.59 17.94 11.89
C LEU A 8 -3.21 16.70 12.72
N VAL A 9 -3.07 15.54 12.08
CA VAL A 9 -2.67 14.32 12.77
C VAL A 9 -1.18 14.42 13.11
N ASP A 10 -0.85 14.66 14.39
CA ASP A 10 0.55 14.56 14.83
C ASP A 10 0.97 13.08 14.87
N ILE A 11 1.72 12.64 13.86
CA ILE A 11 2.23 11.27 13.73
C ILE A 11 3.12 10.85 14.92
N ARG A 12 3.61 11.80 15.72
CA ARG A 12 4.39 11.50 16.94
C ARG A 12 3.47 11.15 18.13
N ASN A 13 2.19 11.49 18.03
CA ASN A 13 1.18 11.19 19.03
C ASN A 13 0.43 9.91 18.60
N SER A 14 0.77 8.80 19.26
CA SER A 14 0.21 7.49 18.92
C SER A 14 -1.30 7.43 19.07
N ASP A 15 -1.85 8.08 20.09
CA ASP A 15 -3.27 8.01 20.40
C ASP A 15 -4.09 8.81 19.39
N GLU A 16 -3.62 10.00 19.02
CA GLU A 16 -4.25 10.85 18.01
C GLU A 16 -4.21 10.19 16.62
N THR A 17 -3.06 9.63 16.25
CA THR A 17 -2.93 8.90 14.98
C THR A 17 -3.83 7.66 14.94
N LEU A 18 -3.96 6.95 16.06
CA LEU A 18 -4.83 5.78 16.14
C LEU A 18 -6.31 6.15 16.09
N MET A 19 -6.71 7.24 16.74
CA MET A 19 -8.06 7.78 16.65
C MET A 19 -8.39 8.23 15.23
N ALA A 20 -7.48 8.95 14.57
CA ALA A 20 -7.62 9.34 13.18
C ALA A 20 -7.76 8.11 12.27
N PHE A 21 -6.90 7.10 12.46
CA PHE A 21 -6.97 5.85 11.72
C PHE A 21 -8.31 5.13 11.93
N THR A 22 -8.71 4.85 13.17
CA THR A 22 -9.98 4.16 13.46
C THR A 22 -11.21 4.93 12.95
N SER A 23 -11.17 6.27 12.95
CA SER A 23 -12.23 7.11 12.38
C SER A 23 -12.41 6.91 10.87
N VAL A 24 -11.32 6.74 10.12
CA VAL A 24 -11.34 6.49 8.66
C VAL A 24 -12.06 5.17 8.35
N PHE A 25 -11.90 4.16 9.21
CA PHE A 25 -12.49 2.84 9.03
C PHE A 25 -13.93 2.72 9.56
N GLY A 26 -14.38 3.68 10.38
CA GLY A 26 -15.71 3.64 11.00
C GLY A 26 -15.95 2.42 11.89
N LYS A 27 -14.87 1.78 12.37
CA LYS A 27 -14.90 0.55 13.17
C LYS A 27 -14.02 0.75 14.41
N PRO A 28 -14.61 0.98 15.60
CA PRO A 28 -13.83 1.15 16.83
C PRO A 28 -13.08 -0.13 17.21
N ASP A 29 -13.62 -1.30 16.87
CA ASP A 29 -13.02 -2.61 17.17
C ASP A 29 -12.17 -3.18 16.02
N LEU A 30 -11.67 -2.32 15.13
CA LEU A 30 -10.85 -2.74 13.99
C LEU A 30 -9.54 -3.42 14.43
N LEU A 31 -8.94 -2.88 15.49
CA LEU A 31 -7.69 -3.36 16.04
C LEU A 31 -7.96 -4.35 17.16
N ALA A 32 -7.22 -5.45 17.16
CA ALA A 32 -7.37 -6.50 18.15
C ALA A 32 -6.04 -6.68 18.88
N GLU A 33 -6.10 -6.83 20.20
CA GLU A 33 -4.95 -7.26 20.97
C GLU A 33 -4.51 -8.64 20.48
N LYS A 34 -3.24 -8.75 20.09
CA LYS A 34 -2.72 -9.94 19.43
C LYS A 34 -1.27 -10.15 19.83
N ASN A 35 -0.93 -11.39 20.18
CA ASN A 35 0.42 -11.85 20.41
C ASN A 35 0.77 -12.88 19.33
N THR A 36 1.64 -12.48 18.43
CA THR A 36 2.01 -13.29 17.26
C THR A 36 3.01 -14.39 17.58
N CYS A 37 3.71 -14.33 18.72
CA CYS A 37 4.56 -15.42 19.20
C CYS A 37 3.75 -16.68 19.55
N VAL A 38 2.49 -16.51 19.94
CA VAL A 38 1.58 -17.62 20.32
C VAL A 38 0.73 -18.07 19.12
N ASN A 39 0.34 -17.13 18.24
CA ASN A 39 -0.54 -17.37 17.10
C ASN A 39 0.14 -17.04 15.76
N ALA A 40 1.14 -17.84 15.39
CA ALA A 40 2.03 -17.61 14.24
C ALA A 40 1.38 -17.75 12.85
N ASP A 41 0.19 -18.37 12.74
CA ASP A 41 -0.54 -18.58 11.47
C ASP A 41 -1.83 -17.75 11.40
N SER A 42 -1.74 -16.47 11.78
CA SER A 42 -2.89 -15.58 11.76
C SER A 42 -2.93 -14.78 10.47
N THR A 43 -3.94 -15.07 9.64
CA THR A 43 -4.31 -14.20 8.52
C THR A 43 -4.53 -12.77 9.01
N PHE A 44 -4.13 -11.78 8.23
CA PHE A 44 -4.36 -10.37 8.50
C PHE A 44 -5.21 -9.74 7.40
N GLU A 45 -5.89 -8.64 7.72
CA GLU A 45 -6.67 -7.88 6.74
C GLU A 45 -5.74 -6.93 5.99
N ALA A 46 -5.82 -6.93 4.66
CA ALA A 46 -5.07 -6.06 3.78
C ALA A 46 -6.04 -5.33 2.84
N LEU A 47 -5.96 -4.00 2.81
CA LEU A 47 -6.71 -3.16 1.89
C LEU A 47 -5.77 -2.53 0.87
N HIS A 48 -6.03 -2.77 -0.41
CA HIS A 48 -5.16 -2.28 -1.48
C HIS A 48 -5.77 -1.07 -2.18
N LEU A 49 -5.19 0.11 -1.96
CA LEU A 49 -5.46 1.30 -2.75
C LEU A 49 -4.40 1.41 -3.84
N LEU A 50 -4.66 0.78 -4.97
CA LEU A 50 -3.75 0.79 -6.10
C LEU A 50 -4.47 0.73 -7.44
N TRP A 51 -3.80 1.31 -8.43
CA TRP A 51 -4.07 1.02 -9.83
C TRP A 51 -3.13 -0.08 -10.29
N TYR A 52 -3.71 -1.15 -10.79
CA TYR A 52 -2.95 -2.23 -11.39
C TYR A 52 -2.54 -1.81 -12.80
N ASN A 53 -1.40 -1.15 -12.93
CA ASN A 53 -0.86 -0.75 -14.23
C ASN A 53 -0.18 -1.92 -14.97
N ARG A 54 -0.88 -3.06 -15.06
CA ARG A 54 -0.45 -4.26 -15.77
C ARG A 54 -1.64 -5.00 -16.34
N HIS A 55 -1.42 -5.66 -17.47
CA HIS A 55 -2.37 -6.62 -18.02
C HIS A 55 -2.22 -7.94 -17.27
N ILE A 56 -3.22 -8.33 -16.46
CA ILE A 56 -3.24 -9.66 -15.82
C ILE A 56 -3.49 -10.73 -16.88
N THR A 57 -4.40 -10.46 -17.81
CA THR A 57 -4.61 -11.32 -18.97
C THR A 57 -3.54 -11.02 -20.01
N LYS A 58 -2.59 -11.95 -20.19
CA LYS A 58 -1.53 -11.81 -21.19
C LYS A 58 -2.09 -12.02 -22.60
N GLY A 59 -1.87 -11.08 -23.51
CA GLY A 59 -2.23 -11.19 -24.93
C GLY A 59 -1.29 -12.08 -25.77
N LEU A 60 -0.58 -13.03 -25.16
CA LEU A 60 0.35 -13.89 -25.87
C LEU A 60 -0.43 -14.73 -26.89
N LYS A 61 -0.12 -14.56 -28.19
CA LYS A 61 -0.81 -15.19 -29.32
C LYS A 61 -2.27 -14.75 -29.50
N ALA A 62 -2.66 -13.61 -28.93
CA ALA A 62 -3.96 -13.01 -29.25
C ALA A 62 -3.98 -12.60 -30.74
N PRO A 63 -5.10 -12.78 -31.45
CA PRO A 63 -5.27 -12.27 -32.80
C PRO A 63 -5.05 -10.75 -32.85
N SER A 64 -4.30 -10.26 -33.83
CA SER A 64 -4.01 -8.83 -33.99
C SER A 64 -5.12 -8.06 -34.72
N ASP A 65 -6.04 -8.78 -35.35
CA ASP A 65 -7.16 -8.28 -36.15
C ASP A 65 -8.49 -8.23 -35.36
N VAL A 66 -8.48 -8.69 -34.11
CA VAL A 66 -9.67 -8.70 -33.24
C VAL A 66 -9.44 -7.78 -32.03
N PRO A 67 -10.36 -6.85 -31.73
CA PRO A 67 -10.26 -6.02 -30.54
C PRO A 67 -10.21 -6.87 -29.26
N PRO A 68 -9.38 -6.52 -28.25
CA PRO A 68 -9.28 -7.29 -27.01
C PRO A 68 -10.61 -7.49 -26.28
N SER A 69 -11.53 -6.53 -26.35
CA SER A 69 -12.88 -6.62 -25.77
C SER A 69 -13.77 -7.69 -26.40
N MET A 70 -13.40 -8.21 -27.57
CA MET A 70 -14.10 -9.28 -28.29
C MET A 70 -13.38 -10.63 -28.17
N LEU A 71 -12.28 -10.70 -27.41
CA LEU A 71 -11.56 -11.94 -27.18
C LEU A 71 -12.06 -12.63 -25.92
N ASP A 72 -12.25 -13.94 -26.00
CA ASP A 72 -12.51 -14.79 -24.84
C ASP A 72 -11.34 -15.70 -24.52
N LYS A 73 -11.02 -15.79 -23.23
CA LYS A 73 -9.97 -16.68 -22.74
C LYS A 73 -10.47 -18.12 -22.72
N VAL A 74 -9.86 -18.95 -23.55
CA VAL A 74 -10.14 -20.39 -23.60
C VAL A 74 -9.95 -21.03 -22.22
N GLY A 75 -10.91 -21.87 -21.82
CA GLY A 75 -10.87 -22.59 -20.54
C GLY A 75 -11.32 -21.78 -19.32
N CYS A 76 -11.80 -20.55 -19.50
CA CYS A 76 -12.43 -19.76 -18.44
C CYS A 76 -13.95 -19.66 -18.66
N LYS A 77 -14.74 -19.74 -17.58
CA LYS A 77 -16.20 -19.55 -17.64
C LYS A 77 -16.59 -18.11 -18.01
N HIS A 78 -15.74 -17.16 -17.66
CA HIS A 78 -15.91 -15.75 -17.94
C HIS A 78 -14.54 -15.11 -18.14
N THR A 79 -14.41 -14.31 -19.19
CA THR A 79 -13.23 -13.50 -19.44
C THR A 79 -13.40 -12.15 -18.76
N ASN A 80 -12.48 -11.78 -17.87
CA ASN A 80 -12.50 -10.46 -17.27
C ASN A 80 -11.77 -9.46 -18.19
N HIS A 81 -12.51 -8.80 -19.07
CA HIS A 81 -11.95 -7.83 -20.02
C HIS A 81 -11.38 -6.58 -19.36
N SER A 82 -11.84 -6.20 -18.16
CA SER A 82 -11.28 -5.03 -17.45
C SER A 82 -9.82 -5.25 -17.04
N GLN A 83 -9.42 -6.51 -16.86
CA GLN A 83 -8.04 -6.90 -16.54
C GLN A 83 -7.11 -6.99 -17.77
N MET A 84 -7.63 -6.70 -18.97
CA MET A 84 -6.86 -6.56 -20.20
C MET A 84 -6.34 -5.13 -20.40
N ILE A 85 -6.73 -4.18 -19.56
CA ILE A 85 -6.22 -2.80 -19.52
C ILE A 85 -5.78 -2.48 -18.08
N PRO A 86 -5.04 -1.41 -17.83
CA PRO A 86 -4.83 -0.90 -16.48
C PRO A 86 -6.17 -0.65 -15.78
N TYR A 87 -6.29 -1.12 -14.54
CA TYR A 87 -7.57 -1.08 -13.81
C TYR A 87 -7.37 -0.79 -12.33
N ILE A 88 -8.41 -0.22 -11.71
CA ILE A 88 -8.47 0.03 -10.27
C ILE A 88 -8.69 -1.28 -9.52
N PHE A 89 -7.96 -1.52 -8.43
CA PHE A 89 -8.22 -2.68 -7.60
C PHE A 89 -9.63 -2.64 -6.98
N LYS A 90 -10.28 -3.80 -6.90
CA LYS A 90 -11.69 -3.92 -6.45
C LYS A 90 -11.95 -3.34 -5.06
N ASP A 91 -10.93 -3.30 -4.20
CA ASP A 91 -11.08 -2.78 -2.85
C ASP A 91 -11.43 -1.30 -2.89
N VAL A 92 -10.88 -0.55 -3.86
CA VAL A 92 -11.16 0.87 -4.03
C VAL A 92 -12.62 1.14 -4.35
N SER A 93 -13.22 0.35 -5.26
CA SER A 93 -14.64 0.48 -5.56
C SER A 93 -15.52 0.06 -4.39
N ASN A 94 -15.09 -0.93 -3.61
CA ASN A 94 -15.86 -1.42 -2.46
C ASN A 94 -15.76 -0.52 -1.22
N ASN A 95 -14.69 0.28 -1.12
CA ASN A 95 -14.37 1.10 0.05
C ASN A 95 -14.10 2.56 -0.34
N GLN A 96 -14.83 3.08 -1.33
CA GLN A 96 -14.55 4.41 -1.89
C GLN A 96 -14.58 5.52 -0.83
N GLU A 97 -15.57 5.52 0.06
CA GLU A 97 -15.67 6.51 1.15
C GLU A 97 -14.48 6.42 2.10
N LEU A 98 -14.12 5.21 2.53
CA LEU A 98 -12.95 4.96 3.38
C LEU A 98 -11.68 5.52 2.74
N PHE A 99 -11.45 5.27 1.45
CA PHE A 99 -10.26 5.78 0.78
C PHE A 99 -10.28 7.28 0.57
N GLN A 100 -11.44 7.92 0.41
CA GLN A 100 -11.50 9.39 0.39
C GLN A 100 -11.20 9.96 1.78
N SER A 101 -11.76 9.38 2.84
CA SER A 101 -11.46 9.78 4.22
C SER A 101 -9.98 9.61 4.54
N LEU A 102 -9.37 8.49 4.14
CA LEU A 102 -7.94 8.25 4.32
C LEU A 102 -7.10 9.35 3.66
N LYS A 103 -7.42 9.73 2.42
CA LYS A 103 -6.70 10.77 1.69
C LYS A 103 -6.76 12.12 2.39
N VAL A 104 -7.93 12.50 2.89
CA VAL A 104 -8.14 13.78 3.58
C VAL A 104 -7.44 13.78 4.93
N VAL A 105 -7.66 12.74 5.75
CA VAL A 105 -7.14 12.67 7.13
C VAL A 105 -5.62 12.59 7.16
N PHE A 106 -5.00 11.89 6.20
CA PHE A 106 -3.54 11.69 6.16
C PHE A 106 -2.82 12.55 5.11
N GLU A 107 -3.48 13.54 4.52
CA GLU A 107 -2.89 14.40 3.46
C GLU A 107 -1.56 15.02 3.91
N GLU A 108 -1.53 15.61 5.09
CA GLU A 108 -0.34 16.29 5.63
C GLU A 108 0.80 15.31 5.91
N LEU A 109 0.48 14.11 6.41
CA LEU A 109 1.47 13.04 6.60
C LEU A 109 2.09 12.63 5.26
N PHE A 110 1.27 12.42 4.23
CA PHE A 110 1.77 12.07 2.90
C PHE A 110 2.63 13.18 2.29
N ASN A 111 2.23 14.44 2.46
CA ASN A 111 3.02 15.60 2.04
C ASN A 111 4.34 15.70 2.80
N TRP A 112 4.35 15.44 4.11
CA TRP A 112 5.57 15.44 4.90
C TRP A 112 6.53 14.33 4.45
N ILE A 113 6.05 13.11 4.27
CA ILE A 113 6.82 11.99 3.71
C ILE A 113 7.39 12.38 2.34
N HIS A 114 6.58 13.01 1.48
CA HIS A 114 7.04 13.50 0.19
C HIS A 114 8.23 14.46 0.33
N CYS A 115 8.14 15.43 1.23
CA CYS A 115 9.21 16.37 1.51
C CYS A 115 10.48 15.68 2.03
N ILE A 116 10.35 14.72 2.96
CA ILE A 116 11.50 13.94 3.45
C ILE A 116 12.17 13.19 2.30
N MET A 117 11.39 12.54 1.43
CA MET A 117 11.94 11.89 0.23
C MET A 117 12.64 12.87 -0.69
N GLN A 118 12.08 14.07 -0.93
CA GLN A 118 12.74 15.06 -1.78
C GLN A 118 14.06 15.57 -1.19
N ILE A 119 14.19 15.61 0.13
CA ILE A 119 15.42 16.06 0.82
C ILE A 119 16.48 14.96 0.79
N HIS A 120 16.10 13.73 1.10
CA HIS A 120 17.06 12.64 1.34
C HIS A 120 17.26 11.69 0.17
N LEU A 121 16.27 11.59 -0.72
CA LEU A 121 16.24 10.68 -1.88
C LEU A 121 15.71 11.43 -3.13
N PRO A 122 16.34 12.57 -3.52
CA PRO A 122 15.83 13.42 -4.60
C PRO A 122 15.81 12.69 -5.94
N GLU A 123 16.80 11.85 -6.21
CA GLU A 123 16.92 11.10 -7.47
C GLU A 123 15.84 10.03 -7.58
N GLU A 124 15.61 9.26 -6.51
CA GLU A 124 14.57 8.25 -6.43
C GLU A 124 13.19 8.89 -6.54
N CYS A 125 12.97 10.03 -5.87
CA CYS A 125 11.73 10.78 -5.96
C CYS A 125 11.47 11.28 -7.39
N GLN A 126 12.50 11.79 -8.07
CA GLN A 126 12.40 12.19 -9.47
C GLN A 126 12.09 11.00 -10.39
N MET A 127 12.77 9.88 -10.20
CA MET A 127 12.53 8.66 -10.97
C MET A 127 11.09 8.17 -10.78
N LEU A 128 10.60 8.07 -9.54
CA LEU A 128 9.23 7.66 -9.26
C LEU A 128 8.21 8.61 -9.89
N LYS A 129 8.46 9.93 -9.89
CA LYS A 129 7.64 10.92 -10.60
C LYS A 129 7.64 10.72 -12.12
N GLN A 130 8.78 10.38 -12.70
CA GLN A 130 8.89 10.08 -14.14
C GLN A 130 8.12 8.81 -14.50
N VAL A 131 8.20 7.77 -13.66
CA VAL A 131 7.39 6.56 -13.85
C VAL A 131 5.91 6.89 -13.74
N ALA A 132 5.51 7.68 -12.74
CA ALA A 132 4.12 8.09 -12.55
C ALA A 132 3.56 8.88 -13.74
N SER A 133 4.36 9.76 -14.35
CA SER A 133 3.89 10.65 -15.43
C SER A 133 3.62 9.93 -16.75
N ILE A 134 4.22 8.76 -16.97
CA ILE A 134 3.99 7.94 -18.17
C ILE A 134 2.88 6.91 -17.99
N LEU A 135 2.32 6.77 -16.78
CA LEU A 135 1.25 5.81 -16.56
C LEU A 135 -0.05 6.29 -17.24
N PRO A 136 -0.79 5.38 -17.86
CA PRO A 136 -2.08 5.69 -18.44
C PRO A 136 -3.07 6.17 -17.35
N ALA A 137 -4.09 6.93 -17.80
CA ALA A 137 -5.14 7.54 -16.97
C ALA A 137 -4.72 8.75 -16.12
N ASN A 138 -3.50 9.28 -16.27
CA ASN A 138 -3.03 10.53 -15.63
C ASN A 138 -3.37 10.60 -14.13
N HIS A 139 -3.17 9.49 -13.43
CA HIS A 139 -3.58 9.38 -12.04
C HIS A 139 -2.59 10.09 -11.12
N CYS A 140 -3.09 11.06 -10.36
CA CYS A 140 -2.36 11.62 -9.22
C CYS A 140 -2.63 10.78 -7.96
N SER A 141 -1.63 10.06 -7.47
CA SER A 141 -1.71 9.29 -6.22
C SER A 141 -1.66 10.25 -5.01
N PRO A 142 -2.48 10.04 -3.97
CA PRO A 142 -2.40 10.84 -2.74
C PRO A 142 -1.07 10.65 -2.00
N THR A 143 -0.37 9.54 -2.24
CA THR A 143 0.90 9.20 -1.61
C THR A 143 2.08 9.46 -2.54
N ALA A 144 1.98 10.47 -3.41
CA ALA A 144 3.06 10.82 -4.34
C ALA A 144 4.41 10.90 -3.60
N PRO A 145 5.51 10.38 -4.14
CA PRO A 145 5.66 9.88 -5.51
C PRO A 145 5.26 8.40 -5.66
N PHE A 146 4.78 7.73 -4.61
CA PHE A 146 4.29 6.35 -4.69
C PHE A 146 2.92 6.29 -5.37
N LEU A 147 2.68 5.19 -6.07
CA LEU A 147 1.48 4.97 -6.91
C LEU A 147 0.37 4.22 -6.19
N SER A 148 0.68 3.66 -5.03
CA SER A 148 -0.18 2.77 -4.29
C SER A 148 0.09 2.85 -2.80
N ILE A 149 -0.94 2.55 -2.02
CA ILE A 149 -0.84 2.30 -0.58
C ILE A 149 -1.55 1.00 -0.25
N VAL A 150 -0.96 0.22 0.64
CA VAL A 150 -1.55 -0.99 1.20
C VAL A 150 -1.66 -0.81 2.70
N ILE A 151 -2.86 -1.00 3.24
CA ILE A 151 -3.10 -0.93 4.68
C ILE A 151 -3.23 -2.33 5.22
N ASN A 152 -2.29 -2.72 6.08
CA ASN A 152 -2.27 -4.04 6.72
C ASN A 152 -2.65 -3.89 8.20
N ILE A 153 -3.68 -4.61 8.64
CA ILE A 153 -4.27 -4.47 9.97
C ILE A 153 -3.90 -5.70 10.82
N ASN A 154 -3.36 -5.47 12.03
CA ASN A 154 -2.89 -6.54 12.93
C ASN A 154 -1.95 -7.54 12.21
N VAL A 155 -0.95 -6.98 11.53
CA VAL A 155 -0.15 -7.68 10.52
C VAL A 155 1.12 -8.33 11.07
N GLN A 156 1.29 -9.60 10.73
CA GLN A 156 2.58 -10.27 10.69
C GLN A 156 2.74 -10.94 9.33
N THR A 157 3.76 -10.52 8.59
CA THR A 157 4.09 -11.03 7.27
C THR A 157 5.06 -12.19 7.37
N LYS A 158 4.92 -13.15 6.47
CA LYS A 158 5.96 -14.15 6.19
C LYS A 158 7.03 -13.48 5.33
N ALA A 159 8.24 -14.04 5.33
CA ALA A 159 9.31 -13.60 4.43
C ALA A 159 8.83 -13.63 2.98
N HIS A 160 8.87 -12.48 2.31
CA HIS A 160 8.42 -12.33 0.94
C HIS A 160 9.21 -11.24 0.22
N GLN A 161 9.12 -11.29 -1.11
CA GLN A 161 9.58 -10.24 -2.01
C GLN A 161 8.36 -9.71 -2.75
N ASP A 162 8.27 -8.40 -2.87
CA ASP A 162 7.31 -7.75 -3.74
C ASP A 162 7.85 -7.73 -5.16
N SER A 163 8.01 -8.93 -5.72
CA SER A 163 8.51 -9.18 -7.08
C SER A 163 7.71 -8.48 -8.19
N LYS A 164 6.52 -7.97 -7.83
CA LYS A 164 5.66 -7.21 -8.72
C LYS A 164 5.82 -5.72 -8.57
N ASP A 165 6.66 -5.23 -7.69
CA ASP A 165 7.01 -3.82 -7.65
C ASP A 165 8.36 -3.61 -8.32
N GLN A 166 8.58 -2.40 -8.84
CA GLN A 166 9.74 -2.13 -9.68
C GLN A 166 10.85 -1.38 -8.93
N GLU A 167 10.50 -0.64 -7.88
CA GLU A 167 11.37 0.40 -7.34
C GLU A 167 11.40 0.37 -5.80
N HIS A 168 10.84 1.39 -5.16
CA HIS A 168 10.96 1.63 -3.72
C HIS A 168 9.63 1.42 -2.99
N CYS A 169 9.70 0.91 -1.77
CA CYS A 169 8.62 0.88 -0.80
C CYS A 169 8.92 1.80 0.35
N LEU A 170 7.85 2.24 1.01
CA LEU A 170 7.89 2.80 2.33
C LEU A 170 7.01 1.96 3.25
N VAL A 171 7.57 1.53 4.38
CA VAL A 171 6.81 0.90 5.46
C VAL A 171 6.72 1.88 6.62
N LEU A 172 5.51 2.16 7.08
CA LEU A 172 5.18 3.04 8.20
C LEU A 172 4.24 2.29 9.16
N PRO A 173 4.77 1.72 10.26
CA PRO A 173 3.92 1.16 11.30
C PRO A 173 3.22 2.26 12.11
N ILE A 174 1.91 2.07 12.31
CA ILE A 174 1.05 2.95 13.10
C ILE A 174 0.33 2.09 14.13
N GLY A 175 0.37 2.52 15.39
CA GLY A 175 -0.37 1.90 16.50
C GLY A 175 0.42 1.88 17.81
N SER A 176 -0.11 1.14 18.78
CA SER A 176 0.57 0.83 20.02
C SER A 176 0.94 -0.64 20.01
N PHE A 177 2.24 -0.92 19.97
CA PHE A 177 2.78 -2.28 19.87
C PHE A 177 4.13 -2.36 20.55
N LYS A 178 4.56 -3.57 20.90
CA LYS A 178 5.91 -3.88 21.38
C LYS A 178 6.47 -4.99 20.50
N GLY A 179 7.76 -4.93 20.17
CA GLY A 179 8.42 -6.03 19.47
C GLY A 179 8.35 -6.01 17.94
N VAL A 180 8.03 -4.88 17.29
CA VAL A 180 8.05 -4.81 15.83
C VAL A 180 9.44 -4.48 15.32
N ALA A 181 9.98 -5.33 14.45
CA ALA A 181 11.14 -5.00 13.64
C ALA A 181 10.94 -5.46 12.20
N LEU A 182 11.43 -4.67 11.26
CA LEU A 182 11.53 -5.01 9.86
C LEU A 182 12.86 -5.72 9.62
N ALA A 183 12.80 -7.02 9.30
CA ALA A 183 13.97 -7.80 8.95
C ALA A 183 14.18 -7.78 7.43
N MET A 184 15.40 -7.45 7.01
CA MET A 184 15.85 -7.43 5.62
C MET A 184 16.88 -8.55 5.43
N VAL A 185 16.46 -9.65 4.83
CA VAL A 185 17.19 -10.94 4.90
C VAL A 185 18.55 -10.85 4.22
N GLU A 186 18.60 -10.39 2.97
CA GLU A 186 19.83 -10.32 2.18
C GLU A 186 20.81 -9.28 2.73
N ALA A 187 20.31 -8.24 3.40
CA ALA A 187 21.14 -7.23 4.05
C ALA A 187 21.65 -7.68 5.43
N GLY A 188 21.08 -8.73 6.02
CA GLY A 188 21.36 -9.14 7.39
C GLY A 188 20.97 -8.06 8.43
N LEU A 189 20.01 -7.20 8.10
CA LEU A 189 19.60 -6.07 8.93
C LEU A 189 18.25 -6.34 9.60
N VAL A 190 18.14 -5.88 10.84
CA VAL A 190 16.89 -5.83 11.60
C VAL A 190 16.70 -4.40 12.06
N ILE A 191 15.64 -3.76 11.57
CA ILE A 191 15.34 -2.36 11.85
C ILE A 191 14.15 -2.35 12.82
N GLU A 192 14.40 -2.00 14.08
CA GLU A 192 13.33 -1.74 15.03
C GLU A 192 12.59 -0.47 14.62
N LEU A 193 11.28 -0.56 14.49
CA LEU A 193 10.43 0.56 14.11
C LEU A 193 9.40 0.79 15.22
N ASN A 194 9.33 2.01 15.72
CA ASN A 194 8.28 2.45 16.63
C ASN A 194 7.11 3.06 15.84
N HIS A 195 6.06 3.41 16.57
CA HIS A 195 4.98 4.23 16.02
C HIS A 195 5.54 5.45 15.27
N GLY A 196 5.12 5.63 14.02
CA GLY A 196 5.45 6.82 13.24
C GLY A 196 6.86 6.82 12.62
N ASP A 197 7.73 5.88 13.00
CA ASP A 197 8.97 5.62 12.27
C ASP A 197 8.63 5.06 10.88
N PHE A 198 9.47 5.32 9.89
CA PHE A 198 9.32 4.67 8.59
C PHE A 198 10.66 4.29 7.96
N ALA A 199 10.62 3.24 7.15
CA ALA A 199 11.76 2.76 6.39
C ALA A 199 11.45 2.82 4.89
N ILE A 200 12.39 3.36 4.11
CA ILE A 200 12.33 3.35 2.64
C ILE A 200 13.41 2.41 2.12
N PHE A 201 13.05 1.48 1.25
CA PHE A 201 13.97 0.49 0.69
C PHE A 201 13.53 0.01 -0.69
N ARG A 202 14.45 -0.63 -1.43
CA ARG A 202 14.18 -1.21 -2.75
C ARG A 202 13.46 -2.56 -2.63
N LEU A 203 12.35 -2.71 -3.34
CA LEU A 203 11.40 -3.83 -3.24
C LEU A 203 11.85 -5.11 -3.95
N SER A 204 12.39 -4.98 -5.16
CA SER A 204 12.58 -6.12 -6.05
C SER A 204 13.68 -7.09 -5.62
N ASP A 205 14.61 -6.63 -4.79
CA ASP A 205 15.89 -7.30 -4.56
C ASP A 205 16.05 -7.80 -3.11
N ILE A 206 15.10 -7.46 -2.22
CA ILE A 206 15.23 -7.73 -0.79
C ILE A 206 13.98 -8.46 -0.26
N THR A 207 14.21 -9.67 0.22
CA THR A 207 13.25 -10.41 1.03
C THR A 207 13.12 -9.73 2.38
N HIS A 208 11.88 -9.40 2.75
CA HIS A 208 11.59 -8.77 4.02
C HIS A 208 10.40 -9.42 4.75
N LEU A 209 10.38 -9.23 6.06
CA LEU A 209 9.31 -9.65 6.95
C LEU A 209 9.27 -8.74 8.17
N ASN A 210 8.12 -8.68 8.85
CA ASN A 210 8.04 -8.11 10.18
C ASN A 210 8.06 -9.20 11.26
N LEU A 211 8.85 -8.95 12.29
CA LEU A 211 8.97 -9.82 13.46
C LEU A 211 7.73 -9.75 14.36
N HIS A 212 7.67 -10.66 15.32
CA HIS A 212 6.54 -10.83 16.21
C HIS A 212 6.31 -9.63 17.14
N TYR A 213 5.07 -9.18 17.18
CA TYR A 213 4.54 -8.21 18.15
C TYR A 213 3.47 -8.84 19.07
#